data_AF-A0A0T9MUG1-F1
#
_entry.id   AF-A0A0T9MUG1-F1
#
_cell.length_a   1.000
_cell.length_b   1.000
_cell.length_c   1.000
_cell.angle_alpha   90.00
_cell.angle_beta   90.00
_cell.angle_gamma   90.00
#
_symmetry.space_group_name_H-M   'P 1'
#
loop_
_entity.id
_entity.type
_entity.pdbx_description
1 polymer ?
#
loop_
_entity_poly.entity_id
_entity_poly.type
_entity_poly.pdbx_seq_one_letter_code
_entity_poly.pdbx_strand_id
1 'polypeptide(L)'
;MNTQTSRPPLPESTERYEEKETTMSTQNGIAKKSALSREFDNAIQEVAMAEEAHAHYGETFCFRDAVHYWLFGFFSSFKKH
;
A
#
# COMPACT_ATOMS: atom_id res chain seq x y z
N MET A 1 20.90 56.87 25.17
CA MET A 1 20.84 56.61 23.71
C MET A 1 20.39 55.17 23.54
N ASN A 2 19.15 54.97 23.11
CA ASN A 2 18.52 53.66 22.96
C ASN A 2 18.55 53.28 21.48
N THR A 3 19.12 52.14 21.12
CA THR A 3 18.86 51.47 19.84
C THR A 3 18.74 49.98 20.09
N GLN A 4 17.50 49.58 20.33
CA GLN A 4 16.99 48.22 20.41
C GLN A 4 17.01 47.66 18.98
N THR A 5 17.93 46.73 18.67
CA THR A 5 17.95 46.05 17.37
C THR A 5 16.83 45.02 17.35
N SER A 6 15.63 45.44 16.93
CA SER A 6 14.56 44.54 16.51
C SER A 6 15.00 43.79 15.26
N ARG A 7 15.33 42.52 15.41
CA ARG A 7 15.43 41.59 14.28
C ARG A 7 13.98 41.16 13.94
N PRO A 8 13.47 41.38 12.72
CA PRO A 8 12.18 40.81 12.34
C PRO A 8 12.31 39.28 12.33
N PRO A 9 11.35 38.52 12.90
CA PRO A 9 11.31 37.09 12.63
C PRO A 9 11.06 36.87 11.13
N LEU A 10 11.86 36.01 10.53
CA LEU A 10 11.68 35.53 9.16
C LEU A 10 10.24 35.01 9.01
N PRO A 11 9.49 35.35 7.95
CA PRO A 11 8.28 34.63 7.64
C PRO A 11 8.70 33.25 7.13
N GLU A 12 8.85 32.29 8.03
CA GLU A 12 8.90 30.88 7.64
C GLU A 12 7.49 30.53 7.19
N SER A 13 7.29 30.63 5.88
CA SER A 13 6.15 30.11 5.16
C SER A 13 6.05 28.62 5.44
N THR A 14 5.45 28.27 6.58
CA THR A 14 4.89 26.95 6.78
C THR A 14 3.65 26.91 5.90
N GLU A 15 3.90 26.71 4.62
CA GLU A 15 2.87 26.28 3.70
C GLU A 15 2.23 25.06 4.34
N ARG A 16 0.96 25.26 4.72
CA ARG A 16 0.01 24.22 5.06
C ARG A 16 0.21 23.03 4.12
N TYR A 17 0.94 22.02 4.59
CA TYR A 17 0.64 20.68 4.15
C TYR A 17 -0.63 20.30 4.90
N GLU A 18 -1.76 20.62 4.27
CA GLU A 18 -3.01 19.95 4.54
C GLU A 18 -2.73 18.45 4.41
N GLU A 19 -2.55 17.81 5.56
CA GLU A 19 -2.72 16.38 5.72
C GLU A 19 -4.11 16.07 5.17
N LYS A 20 -4.15 15.66 3.91
CA LYS A 20 -5.34 15.04 3.34
C LYS A 20 -5.41 13.68 4.02
N GLU A 21 -5.94 13.68 5.23
CA GLU A 21 -6.59 12.52 5.82
C GLU A 21 -7.53 12.01 4.74
N THR A 22 -7.02 11.04 3.98
CA THR A 22 -7.84 10.25 3.08
C THR A 22 -8.64 9.41 4.04
N THR A 23 -9.72 10.02 4.51
CA THR A 23 -10.85 9.36 5.12
C THR A 23 -11.23 8.28 4.13
N MET A 24 -10.75 7.06 4.42
CA MET A 24 -11.30 5.82 3.91
C MET A 24 -12.74 5.80 4.42
N SER A 25 -13.59 6.58 3.76
CA SER A 25 -15.03 6.53 3.90
C SER A 25 -15.36 5.10 3.51
N THR A 26 -15.65 4.31 4.54
CA THR A 26 -16.33 3.02 4.45
C THR A 26 -17.68 3.27 3.78
N GLN A 27 -17.65 3.50 2.47
CA GLN A 27 -18.82 3.52 1.63
C GLN A 27 -19.26 2.08 1.51
N ASN A 28 -20.31 1.77 2.26
CA ASN A 28 -21.24 0.67 2.04
C ASN A 28 -21.81 0.74 0.61
N GLY A 29 -20.98 0.40 -0.35
CA GLY A 29 -21.28 0.21 -1.74
C GLY A 29 -20.22 -0.75 -2.22
N ILE A 30 -20.53 -2.04 -2.18
CA ILE A 30 -19.72 -3.06 -2.85
C ILE A 30 -19.83 -2.73 -4.34
N ALA A 31 -19.00 -1.79 -4.81
CA ALA A 31 -18.74 -1.61 -6.22
C ALA A 31 -18.28 -2.98 -6.68
N LYS A 32 -19.04 -3.59 -7.58
CA LYS A 32 -18.70 -4.91 -8.14
C LYS A 32 -17.31 -4.78 -8.74
N LYS A 33 -16.28 -5.24 -8.01
CA LYS A 33 -14.92 -5.30 -8.52
C LYS A 33 -14.97 -6.11 -9.81
N SER A 34 -14.32 -5.60 -10.86
CA SER A 34 -14.22 -6.35 -12.11
C SER A 34 -13.54 -7.68 -11.85
N ALA A 35 -13.83 -8.70 -12.67
CA ALA A 35 -13.18 -10.00 -12.55
C ALA A 35 -11.65 -9.85 -12.52
N LEU A 36 -11.10 -8.99 -13.38
CA LEU A 36 -9.68 -8.69 -13.43
C LEU A 36 -9.14 -8.07 -12.12
N SER A 37 -9.86 -7.11 -11.53
CA SER A 37 -9.46 -6.50 -10.25
C SER A 37 -9.41 -7.54 -9.12
N ARG A 38 -10.35 -8.48 -9.11
CA ARG A 38 -10.36 -9.57 -8.14
C ARG A 38 -9.17 -10.51 -8.33
N GLU A 39 -8.78 -10.80 -9.57
CA GLU A 39 -7.62 -11.66 -9.82
C GLU A 39 -6.29 -11.00 -9.42
N PHE A 40 -6.18 -9.66 -9.54
CA PHE A 40 -5.05 -8.93 -8.96
C PHE A 40 -5.04 -9.02 -7.43
N ASP A 41 -6.19 -8.84 -6.77
CA ASP A 41 -6.29 -8.97 -5.31
C ASP A 41 -5.90 -10.38 -4.85
N ASN A 42 -6.38 -11.42 -5.54
CA ASN A 42 -6.03 -12.81 -5.27
C ASN A 42 -4.52 -13.04 -5.39
N ALA A 43 -3.89 -12.53 -6.46
CA ALA A 43 -2.46 -12.66 -6.67
C ALA A 43 -1.64 -11.98 -5.56
N ILE A 44 -2.06 -10.80 -5.09
CA ILE A 44 -1.42 -10.09 -3.97
C ILE A 44 -1.58 -10.87 -2.67
N GLN A 45 -2.78 -11.41 -2.42
CA GLN A 45 -3.07 -12.20 -1.23
C GLN A 45 -2.22 -13.48 -1.17
N GLU A 46 -2.05 -14.18 -2.29
CA GLU A 46 -1.20 -15.37 -2.37
C GLU A 46 0.27 -15.07 -2.07
N VAL A 47 0.79 -13.94 -2.56
CA VAL A 47 2.16 -13.50 -2.22
C VAL A 47 2.29 -13.24 -0.72
N ALA A 48 1.33 -12.55 -0.11
CA ALA A 48 1.37 -12.25 1.32
C ALA A 48 1.31 -13.53 2.18
N MET A 49 0.45 -14.48 1.81
CA MET A 49 0.35 -15.77 2.50
C MET A 49 1.64 -16.59 2.36
N ALA A 50 2.27 -16.56 1.18
CA ALA A 50 3.52 -17.25 0.95
C ALA A 50 4.69 -16.62 1.72
N GLU A 51 4.76 -15.29 1.78
CA GLU A 51 5.76 -14.58 2.57
C GLU A 51 5.62 -14.90 4.06
N GLU A 52 4.39 -14.90 4.59
CA GLU A 52 4.11 -15.30 5.97
C GLU A 52 4.49 -16.77 6.22
N ALA A 53 4.19 -17.68 5.29
CA ALA A 53 4.55 -19.08 5.41
C ALA A 53 6.08 -19.27 5.45
N HIS A 54 6.82 -18.63 4.55
CA HIS A 54 8.29 -18.68 4.55
C HIS A 54 8.85 -18.16 5.87
N ALA A 55 8.34 -17.04 6.37
CA ALA A 55 8.74 -16.49 7.67
C ALA A 55 8.46 -17.46 8.83
N HIS A 56 7.31 -18.15 8.81
CA HIS A 56 6.94 -19.14 9.83
C HIS A 56 7.88 -20.35 9.86
N TYR A 57 8.32 -20.82 8.69
CA TYR A 57 9.25 -21.95 8.58
C TYR A 57 10.73 -21.55 8.62
N GLY A 58 11.04 -20.26 8.74
CA GLY A 58 12.42 -19.75 8.74
C GLY A 58 13.09 -19.85 7.37
N GLU A 59 12.32 -19.92 6.30
CA GLU A 59 12.80 -19.95 4.92
C GLU A 59 12.99 -18.52 4.39
N THR A 60 13.95 -18.33 3.49
CA THR A 60 14.13 -17.03 2.84
C THR A 60 13.06 -16.86 1.78
N PHE A 61 12.37 -15.72 1.78
CA PHE A 61 11.44 -15.33 0.73
C PHE A 61 12.17 -14.39 -0.25
N CYS A 62 12.23 -14.75 -1.54
CA CYS A 62 12.93 -13.96 -2.56
C CYS A 62 12.00 -13.45 -3.67
N PHE A 63 12.52 -12.55 -4.50
CA PHE A 63 11.76 -11.97 -5.61
C PHE A 63 11.20 -13.03 -6.57
N ARG A 64 11.93 -14.13 -6.79
CA ARG A 64 11.46 -15.24 -7.64
C ARG A 64 10.23 -15.91 -7.03
N ASP A 65 10.18 -16.04 -5.72
CA ASP A 65 9.04 -16.62 -5.00
C ASP A 65 7.84 -15.69 -5.12
N ALA A 66 8.03 -14.39 -4.90
CA ALA A 66 6.97 -13.39 -5.09
C ALA A 66 6.36 -13.45 -6.50
N VAL A 67 7.18 -13.53 -7.55
CA VAL A 67 6.68 -13.66 -8.93
C VAL A 67 5.95 -14.99 -9.13
N HIS A 68 6.49 -16.08 -8.59
CA HIS A 68 5.87 -17.41 -8.71
C HIS A 68 4.49 -17.45 -8.06
N TYR A 69 4.37 -17.02 -6.81
CA TYR A 69 3.10 -17.01 -6.08
C TYR A 69 2.11 -15.99 -6.64
N TRP A 70 2.57 -14.85 -7.14
CA TRP A 70 1.71 -13.89 -7.83
C TRP A 70 1.10 -14.50 -9.10
N LEU A 71 1.91 -15.13 -9.96
CA LEU A 71 1.41 -15.81 -11.15
C LEU A 71 0.48 -16.98 -10.80
N PHE A 72 0.83 -17.75 -9.77
CA PHE A 72 0.00 -18.84 -9.28
C PHE A 72 -1.37 -18.33 -8.86
N GLY A 73 -1.43 -17.28 -8.02
CA GLY A 73 -2.67 -16.67 -7.56
C GLY A 73 -3.49 -16.08 -8.70
N PHE A 74 -2.85 -15.32 -9.59
CA PHE A 74 -3.51 -14.72 -10.75
C PHE A 74 -4.12 -15.77 -11.69
N PHE A 75 -3.38 -16.85 -11.98
CA PHE A 75 -3.83 -17.88 -12.92
C PHE A 75 -4.69 -18.98 -12.29
N SER A 76 -4.73 -19.09 -10.97
CA SER A 76 -5.50 -20.11 -10.24
C SER A 76 -6.99 -20.12 -10.64
N SER A 77 -7.56 -18.94 -10.89
CA SER A 77 -8.95 -18.77 -11.30
C SER A 77 -9.25 -19.28 -12.71
N PHE A 78 -8.25 -19.33 -13.61
CA PHE A 78 -8.42 -19.80 -14.98
C PHE A 78 -8.34 -21.32 -15.12
N LYS A 79 -7.79 -22.02 -14.12
CA LYS A 79 -7.68 -23.49 -14.12
C LYS A 79 -8.98 -24.24 -13.81
N LYS A 80 -10.06 -23.53 -13.47
CA LYS A 80 -11.38 -24.14 -13.13
C LYS A 80 -12.29 -24.36 -14.35
N HIS A 81 -11.77 -24.25 -15.57
CA HIS A 81 -12.45 -24.50 -16.84
C HIS A 81 -11.73 -25.59 -17.63
#